data_AF-A0A396BWE7-F1
#
_entry.id   AF-A0A396BWE7-F1
#
_cell.length_a   1.000
_cell.length_b   1.000
_cell.length_c   1.000
_cell.angle_alpha   90.00
_cell.angle_beta   90.00
_cell.angle_gamma   90.00
#
_symmetry.space_group_name_H-M   'P 1'
#
loop_
_entity.id
_entity.type
_entity.pdbx_description
1 polymer ?
#
loop_
_entity_poly.entity_id
_entity_poly.type
_entity_poly.pdbx_seq_one_letter_code
_entity_poly.pdbx_strand_id
1 'polypeptide(L)'
;MGALSTIRNIYYRGSLEYCNYTCSYCPFGRKSASADTDGDREALHRFISRIGQWKHGALRILIIPYGEAMIHRYYREGIIRLAAMPHVAGVSCQTNLSFSVSRFLDEVEEARADVTKIKFWASYHPEMADVTDFASKIEKLHAAGIEVCAGVVGDPSAKEQIRRLRLLLDPSVYLFVNAMQGLRKPLSEEDVRFFNEMDNLFDYDRRNAKACLNNCSGGRESLFVDREGGMYACPRSGVRTGNFYDDSASLLQPSCLRKVCDCYIAFSNLRDTPLRRMMGEGALWRIPERKKVRAVFFDIDGTLTDVQGRIPGRTVSALKYMSGRLPLYLSTALPMAHAKKRLGDVFDLFSGGVFADGGFLCYEDTVECVPVEHPVALDFPGCRITRYTWKGEIFKYAVLAPTVREATRLSAGLEGEAYQLYQEGRLLTVVDSRAGKKNGLMTLCSRLGISLREILVVGNTMHDWPMMSVAGYSCAVMDAEEELKKLSGYILNPDSIPVFFDI
;
A
#
# COMPACT_ATOMS: atom_id res chain seq x y z
N MET A 1 8.10 -21.14 -30.06
CA MET A 1 8.10 -19.79 -29.45
C MET A 1 9.48 -19.54 -28.85
N GLY A 2 10.12 -18.40 -29.16
CA GLY A 2 11.47 -18.08 -28.66
C GLY A 2 11.50 -17.80 -27.16
N ALA A 3 12.67 -17.95 -26.52
CA ALA A 3 12.86 -17.81 -25.08
C ALA A 3 12.38 -16.46 -24.50
N LEU A 4 12.39 -15.38 -25.29
CA LEU A 4 12.00 -14.04 -24.87
C LEU A 4 10.49 -13.76 -24.97
N SER A 5 9.71 -14.67 -25.58
CA SER A 5 8.28 -14.45 -25.85
C SER A 5 7.40 -14.27 -24.60
N THR A 6 7.85 -14.77 -23.45
CA THR A 6 7.15 -14.70 -22.17
C THR A 6 7.60 -13.52 -21.30
N ILE A 7 8.67 -12.81 -21.69
CA ILE A 7 9.21 -11.70 -20.91
C ILE A 7 8.28 -10.48 -21.04
N ARG A 8 7.95 -9.90 -19.89
CA ARG A 8 7.12 -8.69 -19.75
C ARG A 8 7.82 -7.59 -18.96
N ASN A 9 8.80 -7.95 -18.13
CA ASN A 9 9.54 -7.00 -17.28
C ASN A 9 11.04 -7.10 -17.57
N ILE A 10 11.70 -5.94 -17.73
CA ILE A 10 13.15 -5.87 -17.91
C ILE A 10 13.75 -4.91 -16.89
N TYR A 11 14.70 -5.42 -16.12
CA TYR A 11 15.63 -4.62 -15.34
C TYR A 11 16.88 -4.36 -16.17
N TYR A 12 17.28 -3.11 -16.34
CA TYR A 12 18.48 -2.75 -17.09
C TYR A 12 19.49 -2.03 -16.21
N ARG A 13 20.77 -2.42 -16.30
CA ARG A 13 21.88 -1.72 -15.64
C ARG A 13 23.00 -1.43 -16.63
N GLY A 14 23.28 -0.15 -16.85
CA GLY A 14 24.42 0.32 -17.63
C GLY A 14 25.76 0.18 -16.89
N SER A 15 26.79 0.82 -17.43
CA SER A 15 28.13 0.89 -16.84
C SER A 15 28.34 2.11 -15.94
N LEU A 16 27.34 2.98 -15.80
CA LEU A 16 27.41 4.17 -14.95
C LEU A 16 27.63 3.81 -13.46
N GLU A 17 28.79 4.19 -12.93
CA GLU A 17 29.15 4.10 -11.51
C GLU A 17 29.26 5.47 -10.82
N TYR A 18 29.32 6.56 -11.59
CA TYR A 18 29.45 7.92 -11.05
C TYR A 18 28.14 8.43 -10.43
N CYS A 19 28.24 8.97 -9.22
CA CYS A 19 27.14 9.63 -8.52
C CYS A 19 27.61 10.98 -7.97
N ASN A 20 26.76 12.00 -8.05
CA ASN A 20 27.00 13.32 -7.48
C ASN A 20 26.81 13.39 -5.95
N TYR A 21 26.26 12.34 -5.33
CA TYR A 21 26.13 12.21 -3.89
C TYR A 21 27.26 11.36 -3.29
N THR A 22 27.68 11.70 -2.07
CA THR A 22 28.77 11.02 -1.36
C THR A 22 28.32 10.51 0.02
N CYS A 23 27.18 9.84 0.08
CA CYS A 23 26.59 9.37 1.34
C CYS A 23 27.49 8.34 2.04
N SER A 24 27.62 8.46 3.37
CA SER A 24 28.49 7.62 4.20
C SER A 24 28.10 6.13 4.18
N TYR A 25 26.82 5.85 3.99
CA TYR A 25 26.21 4.52 4.02
C TYR A 25 26.03 3.91 2.62
N CYS A 26 26.44 4.60 1.55
CA CYS A 26 26.20 4.12 0.19
C CYS A 26 27.04 2.87 -0.11
N PRO A 27 26.43 1.69 -0.37
CA PRO A 27 27.19 0.48 -0.68
C PRO A 27 27.84 0.55 -2.07
N PHE A 28 27.46 1.54 -2.89
CA PHE A 28 27.97 1.80 -4.23
C PHE A 28 28.94 3.01 -4.27
N GLY A 29 29.17 3.67 -3.13
CA GLY A 29 29.95 4.90 -3.04
C GLY A 29 31.43 4.72 -3.38
N ARG A 30 31.87 5.42 -4.43
CA ARG A 30 33.23 5.59 -5.01
C ARG A 30 33.88 4.36 -5.68
N LYS A 31 33.75 4.31 -7.01
CA LYS A 31 34.80 3.85 -7.95
C LYS A 31 34.92 4.83 -9.12
N SER A 32 36.07 5.53 -9.17
CA SER A 32 36.53 6.48 -10.20
C SER A 32 35.98 7.93 -10.18
N ALA A 33 36.89 8.87 -10.46
CA ALA A 33 36.65 10.30 -10.62
C ALA A 33 36.38 10.71 -12.08
N SER A 34 36.43 9.77 -13.03
CA SER A 34 36.17 10.02 -14.44
C SER A 34 34.93 9.24 -14.89
N ALA A 35 33.89 9.97 -15.27
CA ALA A 35 32.76 9.39 -15.97
C ALA A 35 33.17 9.21 -17.44
N ASP A 36 33.77 8.08 -17.81
CA ASP A 36 33.72 7.65 -19.20
C ASP A 36 32.25 7.32 -19.51
N THR A 37 31.52 8.35 -19.94
CA THR A 37 30.09 8.25 -20.24
C THR A 37 29.84 7.79 -21.66
N ASP A 38 30.85 7.72 -22.52
CA ASP A 38 30.64 7.36 -23.92
C ASP A 38 30.33 5.86 -24.03
N GLY A 39 31.08 5.00 -23.33
CA GLY A 39 30.76 3.58 -23.24
C GLY A 39 29.39 3.28 -22.61
N ASP A 40 29.00 4.02 -21.57
CA ASP A 40 27.67 3.89 -20.94
C ASP A 40 26.54 4.35 -21.87
N ARG A 41 26.75 5.47 -22.58
CA ARG A 41 25.82 6.00 -23.57
C ARG A 41 25.62 5.02 -24.73
N GLU A 42 26.70 4.46 -25.26
CA GLU A 42 26.64 3.44 -26.31
C GLU A 42 25.89 2.18 -25.83
N ALA A 43 26.16 1.73 -24.60
CA ALA A 43 25.46 0.59 -24.01
C ALA A 43 23.95 0.84 -23.85
N LEU A 44 23.56 2.04 -23.39
CA LEU A 44 22.16 2.43 -23.28
C LEU A 44 21.50 2.54 -24.67
N HIS A 45 22.17 3.17 -25.64
CA HIS A 45 21.67 3.29 -27.01
C HIS A 45 21.46 1.92 -27.64
N ARG A 46 22.39 0.98 -27.45
CA ARG A 46 22.27 -0.41 -27.92
C ARG A 46 21.08 -1.12 -27.27
N PHE A 47 20.89 -0.95 -25.96
CA PHE A 47 19.73 -1.49 -25.25
C PHE A 47 18.41 -0.94 -25.81
N ILE A 48 18.27 0.39 -25.92
CA ILE A 48 17.07 1.04 -26.46
C ILE A 48 16.79 0.60 -27.89
N SER A 49 17.83 0.49 -28.73
CA SER A 49 17.70 0.01 -30.12
C SER A 49 17.17 -1.42 -30.16
N ARG A 50 17.64 -2.31 -29.27
CA ARG A 50 17.13 -3.67 -29.15
C ARG A 50 15.68 -3.71 -28.66
N ILE A 51 15.29 -2.84 -27.72
CA ILE A 51 13.89 -2.69 -27.29
C ILE A 51 13.01 -2.19 -28.44
N GLY A 52 13.50 -1.28 -29.29
CA GLY A 52 12.76 -0.83 -30.47
C GLY A 52 12.42 -1.96 -31.45
N GLN A 53 13.21 -3.04 -31.46
CA GLN A 53 12.97 -4.24 -32.27
C GLN A 53 12.13 -5.32 -31.55
N TRP A 54 11.61 -5.03 -30.36
CA TRP A 54 10.88 -6.01 -29.55
C TRP A 54 9.53 -6.39 -30.19
N LYS A 55 9.29 -7.70 -30.35
CA LYS A 55 8.08 -8.24 -31.00
C LYS A 55 7.25 -9.13 -30.08
N HIS A 56 7.54 -9.18 -28.79
CA HIS A 56 6.95 -10.16 -27.86
C HIS A 56 5.83 -9.59 -26.96
N GLY A 57 5.21 -8.49 -27.39
CA GLY A 57 4.14 -7.82 -26.66
C GLY A 57 4.65 -6.73 -25.71
N ALA A 58 3.79 -6.31 -24.79
CA ALA A 58 4.04 -5.17 -23.91
C ALA A 58 5.21 -5.41 -22.94
N LEU A 59 6.03 -4.38 -22.72
CA LEU A 59 7.18 -4.37 -21.83
C LEU A 59 7.10 -3.28 -20.78
N ARG A 60 7.49 -3.63 -19.56
CA ARG A 60 7.77 -2.71 -18.46
C ARG A 60 9.26 -2.71 -18.17
N ILE A 61 9.83 -1.53 -18.01
CA ILE A 61 11.29 -1.36 -17.87
C ILE A 61 11.61 -0.66 -16.56
N LEU A 62 12.61 -1.14 -15.84
CA LEU A 62 13.22 -0.43 -14.71
C LEU A 62 14.73 -0.32 -14.93
N ILE A 63 15.23 0.91 -15.03
CA ILE A 63 16.66 1.25 -15.11
C ILE A 63 17.20 1.38 -13.69
N ILE A 64 18.24 0.59 -13.37
CA ILE A 64 18.80 0.43 -12.01
C ILE A 64 20.32 0.72 -11.98
N PRO A 65 20.74 1.97 -12.24
CA PRO A 65 22.16 2.35 -12.32
C PRO A 65 22.85 2.16 -10.96
N TYR A 66 24.19 2.02 -10.97
CA TYR A 66 24.96 2.17 -9.73
C TYR A 66 25.20 3.65 -9.40
N GLY A 67 25.35 4.49 -10.42
CA GLY A 67 25.47 5.94 -10.33
C GLY A 67 24.14 6.71 -10.40
N GLU A 68 24.22 8.03 -10.56
CA GLU A 68 23.05 8.89 -10.76
C GLU A 68 22.78 9.08 -12.25
N ALA A 69 21.83 8.34 -12.82
CA ALA A 69 21.55 8.39 -14.25
C ALA A 69 20.95 9.73 -14.70
N MET A 70 20.07 10.34 -13.92
CA MET A 70 19.21 11.42 -14.41
C MET A 70 19.91 12.77 -14.59
N ILE A 71 21.12 12.96 -14.04
CA ILE A 71 21.94 14.14 -14.32
C ILE A 71 22.47 14.13 -15.77
N HIS A 72 22.55 12.95 -16.39
CA HIS A 72 23.04 12.80 -17.75
C HIS A 72 21.91 12.93 -18.78
N ARG A 73 22.10 13.81 -19.76
CA ARG A 73 21.12 14.08 -20.82
C ARG A 73 20.72 12.83 -21.60
N TYR A 74 21.67 11.94 -21.90
CA TYR A 74 21.40 10.74 -22.70
C TYR A 74 20.49 9.72 -21.99
N TYR A 75 20.45 9.69 -20.65
CA TYR A 75 19.47 8.89 -19.92
C TYR A 75 18.07 9.49 -19.99
N ARG A 76 17.95 10.82 -19.86
CA ARG A 76 16.65 11.52 -19.96
C ARG A 76 16.04 11.35 -21.36
N GLU A 77 16.84 11.58 -22.40
CA GLU A 77 16.43 11.29 -23.79
C GLU A 77 16.09 9.81 -23.99
N GLY A 78 16.87 8.90 -23.40
CA GLY A 78 16.64 7.47 -23.50
C GLY A 78 15.30 7.03 -22.89
N ILE A 79 14.94 7.56 -21.71
CA ILE A 79 13.65 7.32 -21.05
C ILE A 79 12.50 7.85 -21.91
N ILE A 80 12.62 9.07 -22.44
CA ILE A 80 11.63 9.68 -23.35
C ILE A 80 11.44 8.80 -24.60
N ARG A 81 12.53 8.33 -25.21
CA ARG A 81 12.48 7.45 -26.39
C ARG A 81 11.83 6.10 -26.08
N LEU A 82 12.11 5.51 -24.91
CA LEU A 82 11.46 4.27 -24.47
C LEU A 82 9.96 4.47 -24.25
N ALA A 83 9.57 5.55 -23.56
CA ALA A 83 8.16 5.88 -23.31
C ALA A 83 7.37 6.10 -24.61
N ALA A 84 7.99 6.66 -25.64
CA ALA A 84 7.38 6.86 -26.96
C ALA A 84 7.08 5.55 -27.72
N MET A 85 7.68 4.41 -27.32
CA MET A 85 7.45 3.14 -28.01
C MET A 85 6.06 2.56 -27.67
N PRO A 86 5.25 2.13 -28.66
CA PRO A 86 3.89 1.62 -28.41
C PRO A 86 3.86 0.39 -27.50
N HIS A 87 4.82 -0.52 -27.66
CA HIS A 87 4.93 -1.75 -26.87
C HIS A 87 5.59 -1.54 -25.50
N VAL A 88 6.12 -0.35 -25.19
CA VAL A 88 6.58 -0.03 -23.84
C VAL A 88 5.38 0.49 -23.04
N ALA A 89 4.93 -0.31 -22.08
CA ALA A 89 3.84 0.02 -21.16
C ALA A 89 4.29 1.01 -20.08
N GLY A 90 5.59 1.05 -19.77
CA GLY A 90 6.16 2.06 -18.90
C GLY A 90 7.65 1.85 -18.66
N VAL A 91 8.33 2.94 -18.30
CA VAL A 91 9.75 2.99 -17.96
C VAL A 91 9.92 3.76 -16.65
N SER A 92 10.69 3.17 -15.73
CA SER A 92 11.13 3.83 -14.51
C SER A 92 12.65 3.86 -14.42
N CYS A 93 13.18 4.82 -13.69
CA CYS A 93 14.60 4.90 -13.35
C CYS A 93 14.78 5.12 -11.85
N GLN A 94 15.75 4.43 -11.26
CA GLN A 94 16.23 4.76 -9.92
C GLN A 94 17.06 6.05 -9.99
N THR A 95 16.79 6.97 -9.06
CA THR A 95 17.45 8.27 -8.98
C THR A 95 17.47 8.76 -7.53
N ASN A 96 18.47 9.55 -7.18
CA ASN A 96 18.54 10.34 -5.96
C ASN A 96 17.77 11.68 -6.07
N LEU A 97 17.15 11.95 -7.23
CA LEU A 97 16.33 13.13 -7.53
C LEU A 97 17.10 14.47 -7.51
N SER A 98 18.42 14.44 -7.72
CA SER A 98 19.26 15.64 -7.77
C SER A 98 19.20 16.39 -9.11
N PHE A 99 18.65 15.78 -10.16
CA PHE A 99 18.50 16.42 -11.46
C PHE A 99 17.45 17.55 -11.44
N SER A 100 17.49 18.42 -12.45
CA SER A 100 16.48 19.47 -12.62
C SER A 100 15.17 18.87 -13.14
N VAL A 101 14.18 18.73 -12.25
CA VAL A 101 12.83 18.24 -12.61
C VAL A 101 12.18 19.15 -13.64
N SER A 102 12.26 20.47 -13.48
CA SER A 102 11.67 21.43 -14.44
C SER A 102 12.24 21.24 -15.85
N ARG A 103 13.58 21.16 -15.98
CA ARG A 103 14.20 20.90 -17.28
C ARG A 103 13.76 19.57 -17.88
N PHE A 104 13.64 18.52 -17.07
CA PHE A 104 13.16 17.23 -17.56
C PHE A 104 11.72 17.29 -18.05
N LEU A 105 10.84 18.02 -17.35
CA LEU A 105 9.47 18.24 -17.79
C LEU A 105 9.41 19.02 -19.11
N ASP A 106 10.26 20.04 -19.29
CA ASP A 106 10.40 20.77 -20.56
C ASP A 106 10.82 19.81 -21.70
N GLU A 107 11.81 18.95 -21.45
CA GLU A 107 12.29 17.93 -22.41
C GLU A 107 11.17 16.92 -22.77
N VAL A 108 10.34 16.52 -21.80
CA VAL A 108 9.19 15.61 -21.99
C VAL A 108 8.09 16.28 -22.82
N GLU A 109 7.78 17.54 -22.53
CA GLU A 109 6.78 18.34 -23.26
C GLU A 109 7.22 18.60 -24.71
N GLU A 110 8.47 19.01 -24.93
CA GLU A 110 9.06 19.22 -26.26
C GLU A 110 8.97 17.94 -27.12
N ALA A 111 9.25 16.79 -26.51
CA ALA A 111 9.14 15.49 -27.16
C ALA A 111 7.70 14.97 -27.31
N ARG A 112 6.70 15.66 -26.72
CA ARG A 112 5.29 15.22 -26.63
C ARG A 112 5.16 13.80 -26.08
N ALA A 113 5.99 13.46 -25.09
CA ALA A 113 6.00 12.12 -24.53
C ALA A 113 4.81 11.90 -23.58
N ASP A 114 4.30 10.68 -23.58
CA ASP A 114 3.23 10.26 -22.66
C ASP A 114 3.80 10.11 -21.24
N VAL A 115 3.53 11.12 -20.40
CA VAL A 115 3.96 11.17 -19.00
C VAL A 115 3.49 9.97 -18.18
N THR A 116 2.35 9.35 -18.53
CA THR A 116 1.78 8.22 -17.77
C THR A 116 2.66 6.96 -17.88
N LYS A 117 3.51 6.89 -18.91
CA LYS A 117 4.49 5.82 -19.10
C LYS A 117 5.81 6.08 -18.37
N ILE A 118 6.08 7.30 -17.92
CA ILE A 118 7.30 7.66 -17.21
C ILE A 118 7.04 7.57 -15.71
N LYS A 119 7.99 6.95 -15.00
CA LYS A 119 7.91 6.71 -13.56
C LYS A 119 9.27 6.95 -12.91
N PHE A 120 9.28 7.18 -11.60
CA PHE A 120 10.54 7.25 -10.86
C PHE A 120 10.54 6.44 -9.58
N TRP A 121 11.70 5.83 -9.32
CA TRP A 121 12.07 5.35 -8.00
C TRP A 121 13.05 6.37 -7.42
N ALA A 122 12.56 7.25 -6.55
CA ALA A 122 13.33 8.36 -6.00
C ALA A 122 13.82 8.03 -4.59
N SER A 123 15.13 8.06 -4.34
CA SER A 123 15.71 7.79 -3.01
C SER A 123 16.16 9.10 -2.34
N TYR A 124 15.58 9.41 -1.18
CA TYR A 124 15.95 10.54 -0.34
C TYR A 124 17.18 10.21 0.52
N HIS A 125 18.13 11.13 0.53
CA HIS A 125 19.39 11.00 1.25
C HIS A 125 19.59 12.21 2.19
N PRO A 126 19.31 12.07 3.49
CA PRO A 126 19.30 13.21 4.43
C PRO A 126 20.68 13.88 4.62
N GLU A 127 21.79 13.19 4.31
CA GLU A 127 23.13 13.77 4.33
C GLU A 127 23.40 14.73 3.16
N MET A 128 22.61 14.63 2.08
CA MET A 128 22.90 15.27 0.79
C MET A 128 21.79 16.18 0.28
N ALA A 129 20.56 16.01 0.75
CA ALA A 129 19.39 16.73 0.25
C ALA A 129 18.55 17.29 1.40
N ASP A 130 18.02 18.50 1.21
CA ASP A 130 16.98 19.04 2.08
C ASP A 130 15.65 18.32 1.82
N VAL A 131 14.92 18.02 2.90
CA VAL A 131 13.66 17.28 2.85
C VAL A 131 12.57 18.04 2.08
N THR A 132 12.57 19.37 2.17
CA THR A 132 11.58 20.24 1.51
C THR A 132 11.83 20.32 0.01
N ASP A 133 13.10 20.47 -0.40
CA ASP A 133 13.47 20.43 -1.82
C ASP A 133 13.14 19.07 -2.44
N PHE A 134 13.48 17.97 -1.76
CA PHE A 134 13.15 16.63 -2.25
C PHE A 134 11.63 16.44 -2.40
N ALA A 135 10.85 16.80 -1.37
CA ALA A 135 9.39 16.69 -1.43
C ALA A 135 8.78 17.56 -2.54
N SER A 136 9.26 18.81 -2.72
CA SER A 136 8.78 19.70 -3.78
C SER A 136 9.06 19.15 -5.18
N LYS A 137 10.20 18.47 -5.38
CA LYS A 137 10.51 17.79 -6.65
C LYS A 137 9.57 16.61 -6.91
N ILE A 138 9.24 15.83 -5.88
CA ILE A 138 8.24 14.75 -5.99
C ILE A 138 6.86 15.33 -6.34
N GLU A 139 6.45 16.39 -5.67
CA GLU A 139 5.18 17.07 -5.94
C GLU A 139 5.08 17.58 -7.38
N LYS A 140 6.16 18.19 -7.91
CA LYS A 140 6.22 18.64 -9.31
C LYS A 140 6.05 17.49 -10.30
N LEU A 141 6.69 16.35 -10.06
CA LEU A 141 6.53 15.16 -10.89
C LEU A 141 5.10 14.60 -10.80
N HIS A 142 4.58 14.48 -9.58
CA HIS A 142 3.23 13.99 -9.32
C HIS A 142 2.16 14.89 -9.98
N ALA A 143 2.29 16.21 -9.87
CA ALA A 143 1.39 17.17 -10.52
C ALA A 143 1.45 17.11 -12.05
N ALA A 144 2.59 16.71 -12.63
CA ALA A 144 2.74 16.45 -14.06
C ALA A 144 2.20 15.09 -14.51
N GLY A 145 1.61 14.29 -13.61
CA GLY A 145 1.08 12.95 -13.90
C GLY A 145 2.14 11.84 -13.95
N ILE A 146 3.37 12.12 -13.50
CA ILE A 146 4.44 11.13 -13.39
C ILE A 146 4.34 10.43 -12.04
N GLU A 147 4.16 9.11 -12.05
CA GLU A 147 4.09 8.34 -10.81
C GLU A 147 5.49 8.15 -10.20
N VAL A 148 5.59 8.33 -8.89
CA VAL A 148 6.84 8.23 -8.15
C VAL A 148 6.66 7.43 -6.87
N CYS A 149 7.60 6.53 -6.58
CA CYS A 149 7.79 6.02 -5.23
C CYS A 149 8.99 6.71 -4.58
N ALA A 150 8.80 7.16 -3.35
CA ALA A 150 9.83 7.80 -2.53
C ALA A 150 10.46 6.76 -1.61
N GLY A 151 11.79 6.78 -1.49
CA GLY A 151 12.56 5.83 -0.71
C GLY A 151 13.39 6.50 0.34
N VAL A 152 13.48 5.90 1.52
CA VAL A 152 14.41 6.32 2.57
C VAL A 152 15.23 5.14 3.05
N VAL A 153 16.40 5.42 3.62
CA VAL A 153 17.15 4.42 4.39
C VAL A 153 16.58 4.36 5.79
N GLY A 154 16.31 3.15 6.30
CA GLY A 154 15.85 2.89 7.67
C GLY A 154 16.95 3.10 8.70
N ASP A 155 17.52 4.31 8.73
CA ASP A 155 18.50 4.77 9.70
C ASP A 155 17.76 5.38 10.91
N PRO A 156 17.91 4.80 12.13
CA PRO A 156 17.31 5.35 13.35
C PRO A 156 17.70 6.81 13.64
N SER A 157 18.84 7.29 13.13
CA SER A 157 19.27 8.68 13.31
C SER A 157 18.44 9.68 12.49
N ALA A 158 17.77 9.21 11.43
CA ALA A 158 17.03 10.05 10.47
C ALA A 158 15.51 10.05 10.67
N LYS A 159 15.01 9.49 11.79
CA LYS A 159 13.56 9.33 12.03
C LYS A 159 12.77 10.64 11.88
N GLU A 160 13.30 11.75 12.38
CA GLU A 160 12.60 13.04 12.32
C GLU A 160 12.50 13.56 10.87
N GLN A 161 13.56 13.42 10.09
CA GLN A 161 13.56 13.78 8.67
C GLN A 161 12.60 12.89 7.88
N ILE A 162 12.54 11.59 8.18
CA ILE A 162 11.60 10.65 7.54
C ILE A 162 10.15 11.02 7.86
N ARG A 163 9.87 11.34 9.14
CA ARG A 163 8.54 11.80 9.56
C ARG A 163 8.16 13.09 8.84
N ARG A 164 9.07 14.06 8.77
CA ARG A 164 8.85 15.31 8.04
C ARG A 164 8.63 15.07 6.55
N LEU A 165 9.38 14.16 5.92
CA LEU A 165 9.17 13.79 4.52
C LEU A 165 7.76 13.24 4.31
N ARG A 166 7.31 12.28 5.14
CA ARG A 166 5.96 11.71 5.01
C ARG A 166 4.86 12.78 5.14
N LEU A 167 5.04 13.77 6.01
CA LEU A 167 4.10 14.89 6.16
C LEU A 167 4.05 15.82 4.95
N LEU A 168 5.17 15.98 4.23
CA LEU A 168 5.25 16.83 3.05
C LEU A 168 4.78 16.14 1.76
N LEU A 169 4.88 14.81 1.69
CA LEU A 169 4.44 14.05 0.53
C LEU A 169 2.92 13.91 0.48
N ASP A 170 2.34 14.04 -0.71
CA ASP A 170 0.94 13.70 -0.98
C ASP A 170 0.63 12.28 -0.45
N PRO A 171 -0.49 12.07 0.29
CA PRO A 171 -0.82 10.79 0.89
C PRO A 171 -0.82 9.60 -0.08
N SER A 172 -1.04 9.84 -1.37
CA SER A 172 -1.05 8.79 -2.39
C SER A 172 0.33 8.38 -2.90
N VAL A 173 1.38 9.17 -2.62
CA VAL A 173 2.77 8.83 -2.96
C VAL A 173 3.26 7.73 -2.01
N TYR A 174 3.67 6.58 -2.56
CA TYR A 174 4.23 5.51 -1.75
C TYR A 174 5.60 5.91 -1.20
N LEU A 175 5.74 5.88 0.13
CA LEU A 175 7.00 6.03 0.84
C LEU A 175 7.44 4.65 1.32
N PHE A 176 8.60 4.18 0.86
CA PHE A 176 9.15 2.92 1.31
C PHE A 176 10.42 3.11 2.15
N VAL A 177 10.66 2.18 3.07
CA VAL A 177 11.85 2.18 3.91
C VAL A 177 12.74 1.00 3.52
N ASN A 178 13.95 1.28 3.06
CA ASN A 178 14.96 0.25 2.86
C ASN A 178 15.65 -0.06 4.18
N ALA A 179 15.60 -1.32 4.62
CA ALA A 179 16.35 -1.76 5.79
C ALA A 179 17.85 -1.45 5.61
N MET A 180 18.41 -0.70 6.55
CA MET A 180 19.81 -0.31 6.53
C MET A 180 20.70 -1.55 6.69
N GLN A 181 21.65 -1.74 5.78
CA GLN A 181 22.65 -2.80 5.86
C GLN A 181 23.87 -2.32 6.66
N GLY A 182 24.57 -3.24 7.34
CA GLY A 182 25.82 -2.93 8.03
C GLY A 182 25.66 -2.18 9.37
N LEU A 183 24.45 -2.17 9.95
CA LEU A 183 24.23 -1.63 11.29
C LEU A 183 25.09 -2.38 12.33
N ARG A 184 25.75 -1.63 13.22
CA ARG A 184 26.56 -2.19 14.32
C ARG A 184 25.70 -2.96 15.34
N LYS A 185 24.45 -2.57 15.49
CA LYS A 185 23.44 -3.22 16.33
C LYS A 185 22.16 -3.42 15.52
N PRO A 186 21.43 -4.53 15.70
CA PRO A 186 20.11 -4.69 15.11
C PRO A 186 19.17 -3.54 15.51
N LEU A 187 18.19 -3.26 14.66
CA LEU A 187 17.12 -2.31 14.96
C LEU A 187 16.37 -2.74 16.23
N SER A 188 16.08 -1.79 17.11
CA SER A 188 15.23 -2.04 18.28
C SER A 188 13.77 -2.27 17.86
N GLU A 189 12.95 -2.83 18.74
CA GLU A 189 11.51 -2.96 18.48
C GLU A 189 10.83 -1.60 18.24
N GLU A 190 11.31 -0.54 18.90
CA GLU A 190 10.81 0.82 18.71
C GLU A 190 11.20 1.36 17.32
N ASP A 191 12.40 1.07 16.83
CA ASP A 191 12.80 1.41 15.46
C ASP A 191 11.93 0.68 14.44
N VAL A 192 11.72 -0.63 14.64
CA VAL A 192 10.88 -1.43 13.74
C VAL A 192 9.44 -0.92 13.73
N ARG A 193 8.87 -0.61 14.90
CA ARG A 193 7.54 0.02 14.99
C ARG A 193 7.50 1.34 14.24
N PHE A 194 8.46 2.22 14.46
CA PHE A 194 8.53 3.51 13.75
C PHE A 194 8.57 3.33 12.23
N PHE A 195 9.44 2.46 11.71
CA PHE A 195 9.55 2.28 10.27
C PHE A 195 8.33 1.58 9.67
N ASN A 196 7.68 0.66 10.38
CA ASN A 196 6.41 0.07 9.97
C ASN A 196 5.26 1.08 9.91
N GLU A 197 5.29 2.13 10.73
CA GLU A 197 4.33 3.23 10.62
C GLU A 197 4.55 4.09 9.36
N MET A 198 5.78 4.14 8.83
CA MET A 198 6.08 4.89 7.61
C MET A 198 5.86 4.06 6.35
N ASP A 199 6.12 2.75 6.42
CA ASP A 199 5.96 1.78 5.36
C ASP A 199 5.42 0.48 5.94
N ASN A 200 4.14 0.19 5.71
CA ASN A 200 3.48 -1.03 6.19
C ASN A 200 4.13 -2.34 5.69
N LEU A 201 5.00 -2.27 4.68
CA LEU A 201 5.74 -3.41 4.14
C LEU A 201 7.17 -3.53 4.71
N PHE A 202 7.61 -2.61 5.56
CA PHE A 202 8.99 -2.58 6.06
C PHE A 202 9.40 -3.88 6.77
N ASP A 203 8.56 -4.40 7.67
CA ASP A 203 8.87 -5.64 8.39
C ASP A 203 8.87 -6.87 7.47
N TYR A 204 8.08 -6.86 6.40
CA TYR A 204 8.16 -7.89 5.35
C TYR A 204 9.50 -7.78 4.60
N ASP A 205 9.84 -6.58 4.13
CA ASP A 205 11.03 -6.31 3.32
C ASP A 205 12.32 -6.62 4.09
N ARG A 206 12.42 -6.25 5.37
CA ARG A 206 13.65 -6.45 6.17
C ARG A 206 13.94 -7.92 6.49
N ARG A 207 12.93 -8.79 6.52
CA ARG A 207 13.10 -10.21 6.88
C ARG A 207 13.77 -11.02 5.77
N ASN A 208 13.80 -10.46 4.55
CA ASN A 208 14.17 -11.15 3.32
C ASN A 208 13.28 -12.37 3.04
N ALA A 209 13.31 -12.86 1.80
CA ALA A 209 12.54 -14.05 1.42
C ALA A 209 13.47 -15.22 1.09
N LYS A 210 13.03 -16.45 1.40
CA LYS A 210 13.72 -17.65 0.91
C LYS A 210 13.65 -17.66 -0.62
N ALA A 211 14.78 -17.87 -1.27
CA ALA A 211 14.81 -18.03 -2.71
C ALA A 211 14.05 -19.31 -3.11
N CYS A 212 13.11 -19.18 -4.05
CA CYS A 212 12.31 -20.30 -4.54
C CYS A 212 12.11 -20.18 -6.05
N LEU A 213 12.89 -20.94 -6.83
CA LEU A 213 12.87 -20.87 -8.29
C LEU A 213 11.51 -21.22 -8.90
N ASN A 214 10.76 -22.13 -8.27
CA ASN A 214 9.42 -22.53 -8.72
C ASN A 214 8.38 -21.42 -8.54
N ASN A 215 8.57 -20.55 -7.52
CA ASN A 215 7.71 -19.40 -7.24
C ASN A 215 8.29 -18.08 -7.78
N CYS A 216 9.36 -18.13 -8.59
CA CYS A 216 10.04 -16.94 -9.09
C CYS A 216 9.69 -16.68 -10.56
N SER A 217 9.34 -15.43 -10.88
CA SER A 217 9.13 -14.94 -12.24
C SER A 217 10.43 -14.59 -12.96
N GLY A 218 11.56 -14.51 -12.24
CA GLY A 218 12.88 -14.22 -12.80
C GLY A 218 13.34 -15.28 -13.77
N GLY A 219 13.75 -14.86 -14.97
CA GLY A 219 14.10 -15.73 -16.10
C GLY A 219 12.90 -16.33 -16.83
N ARG A 220 11.66 -15.97 -16.44
CA ARG A 220 10.41 -16.45 -17.05
C ARG A 220 9.56 -15.31 -17.62
N GLU A 221 9.26 -14.33 -16.78
CA GLU A 221 8.51 -13.10 -17.11
C GLU A 221 9.35 -11.85 -16.86
N SER A 222 10.29 -11.92 -15.92
CA SER A 222 11.22 -10.85 -15.60
C SER A 222 12.63 -11.21 -16.05
N LEU A 223 13.36 -10.24 -16.59
CA LEU A 223 14.74 -10.42 -17.06
C LEU A 223 15.62 -9.29 -16.53
N PHE A 224 16.82 -9.61 -16.04
CA PHE A 224 17.85 -8.62 -15.80
C PHE A 224 18.86 -8.63 -16.95
N VAL A 225 19.18 -7.45 -17.47
CA VAL A 225 20.15 -7.21 -18.53
C VAL A 225 21.25 -6.28 -18.01
N ASP A 226 22.48 -6.76 -18.01
CA ASP A 226 23.65 -5.95 -17.66
C ASP A 226 24.17 -5.12 -18.85
N ARG A 227 25.23 -4.32 -18.60
CA ARG A 227 25.85 -3.41 -19.57
C ARG A 227 26.33 -4.11 -20.85
N GLU A 228 26.76 -5.38 -20.75
CA GLU A 228 27.28 -6.20 -21.85
C GLU A 228 26.16 -6.99 -22.56
N GLY A 229 24.92 -6.89 -22.07
CA GLY A 229 23.77 -7.65 -22.55
C GLY A 229 23.61 -9.00 -21.85
N GLY A 230 24.42 -9.31 -20.85
CA GLY A 230 24.27 -10.53 -20.06
C GLY A 230 22.87 -10.63 -19.46
N MET A 231 22.22 -11.76 -19.71
CA MET A 231 20.87 -12.05 -19.21
C MET A 231 20.92 -12.86 -17.93
N TYR A 232 20.11 -12.47 -16.93
CA TYR A 232 19.98 -13.16 -15.65
C TYR A 232 18.53 -13.14 -15.17
N ALA A 233 18.19 -14.04 -14.24
CA ALA A 233 16.87 -14.04 -13.62
C ALA A 233 16.60 -12.76 -12.78
N CYS A 234 17.63 -12.24 -12.10
CA CYS A 234 17.62 -10.97 -11.39
C CYS A 234 19.07 -10.52 -11.10
N PRO A 235 19.31 -9.28 -10.61
CA PRO A 235 20.67 -8.81 -10.30
C PRO A 235 21.41 -9.61 -9.21
N ARG A 236 20.71 -10.50 -8.50
CA ARG A 236 21.27 -11.33 -7.43
C ARG A 236 21.46 -12.80 -7.83
N SER A 237 20.89 -13.27 -8.94
CA SER A 237 20.82 -14.72 -9.22
C SER A 237 22.19 -15.37 -9.44
N GLY A 238 23.17 -14.61 -9.94
CA GLY A 238 24.55 -15.04 -10.15
C GLY A 238 24.76 -16.02 -11.30
N VAL A 239 23.72 -16.32 -12.09
CA VAL A 239 23.79 -17.22 -13.25
C VAL A 239 23.42 -16.48 -14.51
N ARG A 240 24.38 -16.37 -15.44
CA ARG A 240 24.13 -15.84 -16.78
C ARG A 240 23.43 -16.91 -17.61
N THR A 241 22.26 -16.56 -18.15
CA THR A 241 21.41 -17.47 -18.94
C THR A 241 21.49 -17.20 -20.45
N GLY A 242 22.20 -16.15 -20.87
CA GLY A 242 22.44 -15.83 -22.28
C GLY A 242 22.91 -14.39 -22.50
N ASN A 243 22.76 -13.90 -23.73
CA ASN A 243 22.96 -12.50 -24.09
C ASN A 243 21.70 -11.94 -24.79
N PHE A 244 21.31 -10.72 -24.42
CA PHE A 244 20.12 -10.02 -24.90
C PHE A 244 20.24 -9.58 -26.38
N TYR A 245 21.48 -9.48 -26.88
CA TYR A 245 21.78 -9.06 -28.24
C TYR A 245 21.99 -10.23 -29.21
N ASP A 246 22.02 -11.46 -28.72
CA ASP A 246 22.17 -12.65 -29.58
C ASP A 246 20.79 -13.10 -30.10
N ASP A 247 20.69 -13.38 -31.40
CA ASP A 247 19.45 -13.90 -32.02
C ASP A 247 19.20 -15.39 -31.70
N SER A 248 20.23 -16.10 -31.26
CA SER A 248 20.20 -17.51 -30.89
C SER A 248 19.84 -17.71 -29.41
N ALA A 249 18.95 -16.89 -28.84
CA ALA A 249 18.49 -17.03 -27.45
C ALA A 249 17.74 -18.35 -27.26
N SER A 250 18.52 -19.43 -27.17
CA SER A 250 18.14 -20.77 -26.79
C SER A 250 17.54 -20.69 -25.39
N LEU A 251 16.49 -21.50 -25.21
CA LEU A 251 15.65 -21.65 -24.02
C LEU A 251 16.27 -21.06 -22.75
N LEU A 252 15.78 -19.88 -22.33
CA LEU A 252 16.07 -19.30 -21.02
C LEU A 252 15.64 -20.32 -19.97
N GLN A 253 16.58 -21.10 -19.46
CA GLN A 253 16.34 -21.94 -18.29
C GLN A 253 16.59 -21.09 -17.05
N PRO A 254 15.55 -20.79 -16.25
CA PRO A 254 15.73 -20.02 -15.03
C PRO A 254 16.69 -20.74 -14.10
N SER A 255 17.69 -20.03 -13.58
CA SER A 255 18.64 -20.57 -12.61
C SER A 255 19.05 -19.50 -11.60
N CYS A 256 19.39 -19.94 -10.38
CA CYS A 256 19.72 -19.07 -9.26
C CYS A 256 20.66 -19.78 -8.28
N LEU A 257 21.76 -19.13 -7.91
CA LEU A 257 22.70 -19.61 -6.89
C LEU A 257 22.35 -19.16 -5.46
N ARG A 258 21.34 -18.30 -5.32
CA ARG A 258 20.96 -17.73 -4.02
C ARG A 258 20.05 -18.66 -3.24
N LYS A 259 20.23 -18.68 -1.92
CA LYS A 259 19.30 -19.29 -0.96
C LYS A 259 18.29 -18.28 -0.40
N VAL A 260 18.61 -16.99 -0.48
CA VAL A 260 17.82 -15.87 0.06
C VAL A 260 17.77 -14.74 -0.97
N CYS A 261 16.59 -14.16 -1.14
CA CYS A 261 16.34 -12.92 -1.87
C CYS A 261 16.45 -11.75 -0.89
N ASP A 262 17.56 -11.01 -0.96
CA ASP A 262 17.98 -9.96 -0.01
C ASP A 262 17.89 -8.53 -0.58
N CYS A 263 17.12 -8.39 -1.65
CA CYS A 263 16.98 -7.17 -2.44
C CYS A 263 15.56 -7.12 -2.95
N TYR A 264 14.94 -5.93 -2.92
CA TYR A 264 13.58 -5.73 -3.43
C TYR A 264 13.38 -6.30 -4.82
N ILE A 265 14.28 -5.97 -5.76
CA ILE A 265 14.24 -6.48 -7.14
C ILE A 265 14.26 -8.01 -7.21
N ALA A 266 14.91 -8.67 -6.24
CA ALA A 266 14.96 -10.11 -6.18
C ALA A 266 13.65 -10.71 -5.62
N PHE A 267 13.19 -10.24 -4.46
CA PHE A 267 11.99 -10.80 -3.83
C PHE A 267 10.68 -10.34 -4.49
N SER A 268 10.65 -9.20 -5.21
CA SER A 268 9.48 -8.75 -5.97
C SER A 268 9.15 -9.67 -7.17
N ASN A 269 10.11 -10.49 -7.61
CA ASN A 269 9.88 -11.55 -8.60
C ASN A 269 9.22 -12.80 -8.00
N LEU A 270 9.07 -12.91 -6.68
CA LEU A 270 8.33 -14.01 -6.07
C LEU A 270 6.81 -13.77 -6.24
N ARG A 271 6.10 -14.74 -6.81
CA ARG A 271 4.70 -14.59 -7.21
C ARG A 271 3.75 -14.66 -6.02
N ASP A 272 3.90 -15.66 -5.17
CA ASP A 272 3.00 -15.91 -4.05
C ASP A 272 3.48 -15.21 -2.78
N THR A 273 3.42 -13.87 -2.76
CA THR A 273 3.85 -13.05 -1.61
C THR A 273 2.82 -11.97 -1.25
N PRO A 274 2.72 -11.56 0.05
CA PRO A 274 1.91 -10.41 0.45
C PRO A 274 2.25 -9.15 -0.34
N LEU A 275 3.55 -8.89 -0.56
CA LEU A 275 4.02 -7.79 -1.40
C LEU A 275 3.42 -7.84 -2.80
N ARG A 276 3.45 -9.00 -3.46
CA ARG A 276 2.94 -9.11 -4.84
C ARG A 276 1.43 -8.92 -4.90
N ARG A 277 0.68 -9.36 -3.89
CA ARG A 277 -0.77 -9.11 -3.77
C ARG A 277 -1.07 -7.61 -3.66
N MET A 278 -0.27 -6.87 -2.91
CA MET A 278 -0.47 -5.43 -2.68
C MET A 278 0.03 -4.56 -3.83
N MET A 279 1.19 -4.90 -4.41
CA MET A 279 1.82 -4.10 -5.47
C MET A 279 1.25 -4.38 -6.86
N GLY A 280 0.68 -5.57 -7.08
CA GLY A 280 0.14 -5.98 -8.38
C GLY A 280 1.21 -5.94 -9.48
N GLU A 281 0.83 -5.40 -10.64
CA GLU A 281 1.76 -5.24 -11.78
C GLU A 281 2.83 -4.16 -11.56
N GLY A 282 2.59 -3.23 -10.64
CA GLY A 282 3.50 -2.15 -10.31
C GLY A 282 4.67 -2.57 -9.39
N ALA A 283 4.72 -3.84 -8.98
CA ALA A 283 5.82 -4.43 -8.22
C ALA A 283 7.20 -4.26 -8.89
N LEU A 284 7.24 -4.13 -10.22
CA LEU A 284 8.50 -3.85 -10.93
C LEU A 284 9.09 -2.49 -10.49
N TRP A 285 8.24 -1.48 -10.40
CA TRP A 285 8.64 -0.09 -10.12
C TRP A 285 8.55 0.29 -8.65
N ARG A 286 8.06 -0.64 -7.80
CA ARG A 286 7.68 -0.36 -6.41
C ARG A 286 6.65 0.77 -6.31
N ILE A 287 5.72 0.81 -7.25
CA ILE A 287 4.57 1.72 -7.24
C ILE A 287 3.34 0.82 -7.20
N PRO A 288 2.50 0.85 -6.16
CA PRO A 288 1.36 -0.05 -6.07
C PRO A 288 0.34 0.17 -7.17
N GLU A 289 -0.20 -0.92 -7.70
CA GLU A 289 -1.39 -0.85 -8.55
C GLU A 289 -2.61 -0.44 -7.71
N ARG A 290 -3.15 0.75 -7.99
CA ARG A 290 -4.28 1.30 -7.25
C ARG A 290 -5.59 0.63 -7.64
N LYS A 291 -6.31 0.08 -6.66
CA LYS A 291 -7.64 -0.51 -6.88
C LYS A 291 -8.73 0.55 -6.76
N LYS A 292 -9.66 0.56 -7.71
CA LYS A 292 -10.78 1.51 -7.72
C LYS A 292 -11.83 1.12 -6.70
N VAL A 293 -12.25 2.09 -5.89
CA VAL A 293 -13.36 1.98 -4.95
C VAL A 293 -14.25 3.20 -5.06
N ARG A 294 -15.53 3.05 -4.70
CA ARG A 294 -16.52 4.12 -4.66
C ARG A 294 -16.81 4.62 -3.24
N ALA A 295 -16.46 3.84 -2.22
CA ALA A 295 -16.63 4.20 -0.82
C ALA A 295 -15.68 3.38 0.08
N VAL A 296 -15.35 3.93 1.24
CA VAL A 296 -14.57 3.23 2.28
C VAL A 296 -15.35 3.22 3.60
N PHE A 297 -15.44 2.05 4.21
CA PHE A 297 -16.11 1.83 5.49
C PHE A 297 -15.09 1.50 6.57
N PHE A 298 -15.17 2.19 7.69
CA PHE A 298 -14.26 2.00 8.82
C PHE A 298 -15.00 1.57 10.07
N ASP A 299 -14.50 0.54 10.74
CA ASP A 299 -14.70 0.46 12.20
C ASP A 299 -13.95 1.61 12.91
N ILE A 300 -14.26 1.86 14.19
CA ILE A 300 -13.66 2.93 14.98
C ILE A 300 -12.57 2.40 15.92
N ASP A 301 -12.94 1.55 16.87
CA ASP A 301 -12.12 1.23 18.04
C ASP A 301 -11.01 0.25 17.68
N GLY A 302 -9.77 0.73 17.69
CA GLY A 302 -8.60 -0.03 17.26
C GLY A 302 -8.44 -0.13 15.75
N THR A 303 -9.34 0.47 14.97
CA THR A 303 -9.20 0.63 13.51
C THR A 303 -8.75 2.05 13.16
N LEU A 304 -9.49 3.07 13.62
CA LEU A 304 -9.13 4.48 13.47
C LEU A 304 -8.37 5.03 14.68
N THR A 305 -8.57 4.43 15.85
CA THR A 305 -7.97 4.88 17.10
C THR A 305 -6.80 4.01 17.53
N ASP A 306 -5.79 4.63 18.15
CA ASP A 306 -4.73 3.94 18.88
C ASP A 306 -5.25 3.26 20.17
N VAL A 307 -4.35 2.57 20.87
CA VAL A 307 -4.67 1.89 22.14
C VAL A 307 -5.09 2.84 23.27
N GLN A 308 -4.88 4.15 23.10
CA GLN A 308 -5.37 5.20 24.01
C GLN A 308 -6.70 5.81 23.55
N GLY A 309 -7.30 5.30 22.46
CA GLY A 309 -8.55 5.78 21.90
C GLY A 309 -8.43 7.09 21.10
N ARG A 310 -7.21 7.49 20.70
CA ARG A 310 -6.95 8.71 19.91
C ARG A 310 -6.70 8.38 18.45
N ILE A 311 -7.09 9.28 17.55
CA ILE A 311 -6.82 9.12 16.12
C ILE A 311 -5.44 9.71 15.82
N PRO A 312 -4.48 8.94 15.27
CA PRO A 312 -3.18 9.47 14.91
C PRO A 312 -3.29 10.62 13.90
N GLY A 313 -2.45 11.66 14.04
CA GLY A 313 -2.51 12.84 13.16
C GLY A 313 -2.36 12.51 11.66
N ARG A 314 -1.54 11.50 11.33
CA ARG A 314 -1.40 10.98 9.95
C ARG A 314 -2.71 10.35 9.43
N THR A 315 -3.42 9.63 10.28
CA THR A 315 -4.74 9.06 9.96
C THR A 315 -5.75 10.18 9.72
N VAL A 316 -5.74 11.24 10.53
CA VAL A 316 -6.59 12.41 10.30
C VAL A 316 -6.29 13.06 8.94
N SER A 317 -5.02 13.27 8.60
CA SER A 317 -4.62 13.83 7.30
C SER A 317 -5.08 12.95 6.12
N ALA A 318 -4.95 11.63 6.24
CA ALA A 318 -5.42 10.70 5.23
C ALA A 318 -6.95 10.68 5.11
N LEU A 319 -7.69 10.69 6.22
CA LEU A 319 -9.15 10.79 6.20
C LEU A 319 -9.62 12.07 5.52
N LYS A 320 -8.99 13.22 5.81
CA LYS A 320 -9.28 14.50 5.12
C LYS A 320 -8.97 14.43 3.62
N TYR A 321 -7.87 13.76 3.25
CA TYR A 321 -7.52 13.55 1.85
C TYR A 321 -8.57 12.71 1.12
N MET A 322 -9.03 11.62 1.74
CA MET A 322 -10.00 10.71 1.16
C MET A 322 -11.41 11.30 1.10
N SER A 323 -11.86 11.97 2.16
CA SER A 323 -13.22 12.54 2.23
C SER A 323 -13.48 13.63 1.19
N GLY A 324 -12.43 14.29 0.69
CA GLY A 324 -12.53 15.25 -0.42
C GLY A 324 -12.69 14.62 -1.80
N ARG A 325 -12.64 13.28 -1.92
CA ARG A 325 -12.61 12.57 -3.22
C ARG A 325 -13.64 11.44 -3.31
N LEU A 326 -13.91 10.75 -2.21
CA LEU A 326 -14.96 9.73 -2.12
C LEU A 326 -15.65 9.74 -0.75
N PRO A 327 -16.87 9.18 -0.65
CA PRO A 327 -17.59 9.11 0.63
C PRO A 327 -16.95 8.09 1.58
N LEU A 328 -16.78 8.53 2.83
CA LEU A 328 -16.35 7.69 3.94
C LEU A 328 -17.54 7.36 4.83
N TYR A 329 -17.63 6.11 5.28
CA TYR A 329 -18.70 5.66 6.17
C TYR A 329 -18.12 4.97 7.41
N LEU A 330 -18.87 5.05 8.52
CA LEU A 330 -18.57 4.29 9.72
C LEU A 330 -19.32 2.96 9.72
N SER A 331 -18.75 1.94 10.34
CA SER A 331 -19.43 0.67 10.62
C SER A 331 -19.02 0.18 12.00
N THR A 332 -19.80 0.57 13.02
CA THR A 332 -19.39 0.47 14.42
C THR A 332 -20.49 -0.09 15.32
N ALA A 333 -20.07 -0.74 16.40
CA ALA A 333 -20.95 -1.11 17.51
C ALA A 333 -21.47 0.11 18.28
N LEU A 334 -20.79 1.25 18.19
CA LEU A 334 -21.16 2.45 18.92
C LEU A 334 -22.47 3.05 18.40
N PRO A 335 -23.38 3.50 19.30
CA PRO A 335 -24.44 4.43 18.92
C PRO A 335 -23.84 5.71 18.33
N MET A 336 -24.55 6.35 17.40
CA MET A 336 -24.06 7.53 16.67
C MET A 336 -23.56 8.65 17.60
N ALA A 337 -24.26 8.94 18.70
CA ALA A 337 -23.82 9.95 19.67
C ALA A 337 -22.46 9.63 20.31
N HIS A 338 -22.19 8.34 20.58
CA HIS A 338 -20.90 7.90 21.12
C HIS A 338 -19.80 7.92 20.06
N ALA A 339 -20.12 7.51 18.83
CA ALA A 339 -19.20 7.62 17.70
C ALA A 339 -18.79 9.09 17.47
N LYS A 340 -19.75 10.03 17.49
CA LYS A 340 -19.48 11.46 17.39
C LYS A 340 -18.59 11.97 18.51
N LYS A 341 -18.85 11.58 19.76
CA LYS A 341 -17.98 11.94 20.90
C LYS A 341 -16.57 11.37 20.75
N ARG A 342 -16.43 10.15 20.20
CA ARG A 342 -15.15 9.47 20.04
C ARG A 342 -14.30 10.13 18.94
N LEU A 343 -14.90 10.43 17.80
CA LEU A 343 -14.20 10.98 16.64
C LEU A 343 -14.01 12.50 16.72
N GLY A 344 -14.82 13.21 17.53
CA GLY A 344 -14.79 14.67 17.61
C GLY A 344 -14.99 15.30 16.23
N ASP A 345 -14.14 16.26 15.88
CA ASP A 345 -14.18 16.97 14.59
C ASP A 345 -13.97 16.06 13.37
N VAL A 346 -13.39 14.87 13.57
CA VAL A 346 -13.17 13.90 12.49
C VAL A 346 -14.49 13.23 12.07
N PHE A 347 -15.52 13.25 12.92
CA PHE A 347 -16.84 12.67 12.59
C PHE A 347 -17.46 13.29 11.34
N ASP A 348 -17.25 14.59 11.12
CA ASP A 348 -17.85 15.33 10.01
C ASP A 348 -17.18 15.02 8.65
N LEU A 349 -16.10 14.22 8.64
CA LEU A 349 -15.51 13.68 7.41
C LEU A 349 -16.30 12.48 6.85
N PHE A 350 -17.23 11.91 7.62
CA PHE A 350 -18.00 10.74 7.24
C PHE A 350 -19.40 11.13 6.77
N SER A 351 -19.85 10.52 5.68
CA SER A 351 -21.16 10.74 5.06
C SER A 351 -22.29 9.96 5.75
N GLY A 352 -22.02 9.35 6.91
CA GLY A 352 -22.94 8.51 7.66
C GLY A 352 -22.34 7.15 8.00
N GLY A 353 -23.18 6.13 8.09
CA GLY A 353 -22.72 4.77 8.35
C GLY A 353 -23.72 3.85 9.04
N VAL A 354 -23.18 2.72 9.45
CA VAL A 354 -23.83 1.68 10.23
C VAL A 354 -23.42 1.87 11.69
N PHE A 355 -24.40 2.15 12.55
CA PHE A 355 -24.21 2.41 13.98
C PHE A 355 -24.97 1.38 14.81
N ALA A 356 -24.61 1.31 16.09
CA ALA A 356 -25.30 0.49 17.08
C ALA A 356 -25.46 -0.96 16.61
N ASP A 357 -24.38 -1.55 16.07
CA ASP A 357 -24.38 -2.91 15.53
C ASP A 357 -25.47 -3.11 14.47
N GLY A 358 -25.65 -2.13 13.57
CA GLY A 358 -26.64 -2.21 12.48
C GLY A 358 -28.09 -1.94 12.90
N GLY A 359 -28.35 -1.64 14.18
CA GLY A 359 -29.67 -1.18 14.62
C GLY A 359 -30.02 0.22 14.13
N PHE A 360 -29.03 1.01 13.70
CA PHE A 360 -29.21 2.39 13.29
C PHE A 360 -28.34 2.72 12.07
N LEU A 361 -28.97 3.11 10.96
CA LEU A 361 -28.32 3.52 9.72
C LEU A 361 -28.55 5.00 9.49
N CYS A 362 -27.50 5.72 9.06
CA CYS A 362 -27.56 7.14 8.73
C CYS A 362 -26.85 7.39 7.41
N TYR A 363 -27.48 8.10 6.47
CA TYR A 363 -26.93 8.47 5.16
C TYR A 363 -27.80 9.53 4.49
N GLU A 364 -27.25 10.47 3.73
CA GLU A 364 -28.01 11.46 2.91
C GLU A 364 -29.24 12.06 3.65
N ASP A 365 -29.07 12.55 4.88
CA ASP A 365 -30.14 13.07 5.75
C ASP A 365 -31.24 12.06 6.17
N THR A 366 -31.11 10.83 5.74
CA THR A 366 -32.01 9.71 6.06
C THR A 366 -31.48 8.93 7.26
N VAL A 367 -32.41 8.58 8.15
CA VAL A 367 -32.17 7.66 9.25
C VAL A 367 -33.11 6.47 9.11
N GLU A 368 -32.54 5.27 8.98
CA GLU A 368 -33.26 4.00 9.06
C GLU A 368 -32.92 3.31 10.38
N CYS A 369 -33.93 2.78 11.04
CA CYS A 369 -33.81 2.15 12.34
C CYS A 369 -34.36 0.73 12.24
N VAL A 370 -33.63 -0.26 12.76
CA VAL A 370 -34.09 -1.64 12.89
C VAL A 370 -34.57 -1.81 14.34
N PRO A 371 -35.88 -1.67 14.60
CA PRO A 371 -36.41 -1.81 15.94
C PRO A 371 -36.26 -3.26 16.42
N VAL A 372 -36.06 -3.43 17.71
CA VAL A 372 -36.11 -4.73 18.37
C VAL A 372 -37.57 -5.12 18.51
N GLU A 373 -38.08 -5.96 17.60
CA GLU A 373 -39.52 -6.28 17.50
C GLU A 373 -40.11 -6.92 18.75
N HIS A 374 -39.28 -7.55 19.57
CA HIS A 374 -39.66 -8.11 20.86
C HIS A 374 -38.84 -7.37 21.91
N PRO A 375 -39.30 -6.21 22.41
CA PRO A 375 -38.56 -5.45 23.41
C PRO A 375 -38.46 -6.30 24.68
N VAL A 376 -37.37 -7.06 24.77
CA VAL A 376 -36.87 -7.82 25.90
C VAL A 376 -37.88 -7.86 27.05
N ALA A 377 -38.80 -8.82 27.03
CA ALA A 377 -39.61 -9.20 28.19
C ALA A 377 -38.74 -9.93 29.23
N LEU A 378 -37.46 -9.57 29.34
CA LEU A 378 -36.53 -10.14 30.29
C LEU A 378 -36.36 -9.17 31.44
N ASP A 379 -36.70 -9.67 32.61
CA ASP A 379 -36.20 -9.14 33.84
C ASP A 379 -34.67 -9.33 33.83
N PHE A 380 -33.91 -8.23 33.88
CA PHE A 380 -32.47 -8.27 34.11
C PHE A 380 -32.18 -7.83 35.55
N PRO A 381 -32.53 -8.65 36.55
CA PRO A 381 -32.39 -8.29 37.95
C PRO A 381 -30.92 -7.97 38.25
N GLY A 382 -30.69 -6.85 38.93
CA GLY A 382 -29.36 -6.37 39.29
C GLY A 382 -28.52 -5.79 38.14
N CYS A 383 -29.05 -5.73 36.91
CA CYS A 383 -28.33 -5.17 35.77
C CYS A 383 -28.68 -3.70 35.54
N ARG A 384 -27.71 -2.91 35.05
CA ARG A 384 -27.99 -1.55 34.56
C ARG A 384 -28.31 -1.61 33.08
N ILE A 385 -29.54 -1.26 32.70
CA ILE A 385 -30.01 -1.30 31.31
C ILE A 385 -30.03 0.11 30.73
N THR A 386 -29.38 0.30 29.58
CA THR A 386 -29.51 1.50 28.74
C THR A 386 -30.29 1.13 27.48
N ARG A 387 -31.34 1.89 27.17
CA ARG A 387 -32.17 1.70 25.97
C ARG A 387 -31.89 2.83 25.00
N TYR A 388 -31.51 2.48 23.77
CA TYR A 388 -31.34 3.46 22.70
C TYR A 388 -32.60 3.48 21.86
N THR A 389 -33.19 4.67 21.71
CA THR A 389 -34.48 4.85 21.06
C THR A 389 -34.40 5.83 19.90
N TRP A 390 -35.24 5.62 18.90
CA TRP A 390 -35.47 6.54 17.79
C TRP A 390 -36.95 6.58 17.46
N LYS A 391 -37.55 7.77 17.46
CA LYS A 391 -39.00 7.98 17.22
C LYS A 391 -39.91 7.07 18.07
N GLY A 392 -39.50 6.78 19.30
CA GLY A 392 -40.25 5.94 20.25
C GLY A 392 -39.90 4.44 20.21
N GLU A 393 -39.23 3.98 19.16
CA GLU A 393 -38.83 2.57 19.00
C GLU A 393 -37.45 2.31 19.60
N ILE A 394 -37.27 1.15 20.26
CA ILE A 394 -35.98 0.73 20.81
C ILE A 394 -35.24 -0.07 19.75
N PHE A 395 -34.00 0.30 19.44
CA PHE A 395 -33.17 -0.41 18.45
C PHE A 395 -31.93 -1.09 19.02
N LYS A 396 -31.56 -0.73 20.26
CA LYS A 396 -30.42 -1.35 20.96
C LYS A 396 -30.63 -1.33 22.46
N TYR A 397 -30.30 -2.44 23.11
CA TYR A 397 -30.10 -2.52 24.55
C TYR A 397 -28.61 -2.65 24.85
N ALA A 398 -28.15 -1.93 25.88
CA ALA A 398 -26.86 -2.15 26.52
C ALA A 398 -27.11 -2.53 27.97
N VAL A 399 -26.88 -3.80 28.30
CA VAL A 399 -27.14 -4.41 29.60
C VAL A 399 -25.80 -4.63 30.30
N LEU A 400 -25.52 -3.84 31.32
CA LEU A 400 -24.32 -4.01 32.14
C LEU A 400 -24.65 -4.93 33.32
N ALA A 401 -24.12 -6.16 33.26
CA ALA A 401 -24.27 -7.15 34.33
C ALA A 401 -23.33 -6.85 35.51
N PRO A 402 -23.66 -7.31 36.73
CA PRO A 402 -22.77 -7.17 37.87
C PRO A 402 -21.44 -7.91 37.65
N THR A 403 -21.48 -9.10 37.05
CA THR A 403 -20.29 -9.92 36.76
C THR A 403 -20.24 -10.43 35.32
N VAL A 404 -19.04 -10.83 34.85
CA VAL A 404 -18.87 -11.45 33.53
C VAL A 404 -19.65 -12.76 33.44
N ARG A 405 -19.67 -13.54 34.53
CA ARG A 405 -20.41 -14.80 34.63
C ARG A 405 -21.92 -14.59 34.43
N GLU A 406 -22.48 -13.53 35.02
CA GLU A 406 -23.89 -13.19 34.80
C GLU A 406 -24.15 -12.72 33.38
N ALA A 407 -23.28 -11.89 32.80
CA ALA A 407 -23.40 -11.50 31.38
C ALA A 407 -23.46 -12.73 30.46
N THR A 408 -22.57 -13.72 30.67
CA THR A 408 -22.58 -14.96 29.90
C THR A 408 -23.84 -15.80 30.14
N ARG A 409 -24.32 -15.89 31.39
CA ARG A 409 -25.58 -16.59 31.71
C ARG A 409 -26.77 -15.93 31.03
N LEU A 410 -26.85 -14.60 31.07
CA LEU A 410 -27.92 -13.83 30.43
C LEU A 410 -27.86 -13.98 28.90
N SER A 411 -26.66 -13.92 28.31
CA SER A 411 -26.47 -14.12 26.88
C SER A 411 -26.97 -15.49 26.43
N ALA A 412 -26.59 -16.57 27.13
CA ALA A 412 -27.05 -17.92 26.79
C ALA A 412 -28.57 -18.10 26.94
N GLY A 413 -29.20 -17.40 27.91
CA GLY A 413 -30.65 -17.42 28.09
C GLY A 413 -31.42 -16.59 27.06
N LEU A 414 -30.73 -15.71 26.33
CA LEU A 414 -31.25 -14.83 25.29
C LEU A 414 -30.99 -15.34 23.88
N GLU A 415 -30.15 -16.36 23.75
CA GLU A 415 -29.71 -16.89 22.48
C GLU A 415 -30.92 -17.51 21.74
N GLY A 416 -31.25 -16.97 20.57
CA GLY A 416 -32.41 -17.36 19.80
C GLY A 416 -32.53 -16.59 18.48
N GLU A 417 -33.42 -17.02 17.59
CA GLU A 417 -33.55 -16.47 16.22
C GLU A 417 -34.00 -15.00 16.16
N ALA A 418 -34.47 -14.44 17.27
CA ALA A 418 -35.02 -13.08 17.35
C ALA A 418 -33.96 -11.98 17.60
N TYR A 419 -32.78 -12.32 18.14
CA TYR A 419 -31.78 -11.32 18.53
C TYR A 419 -30.37 -11.66 18.07
N GLN A 420 -29.57 -10.62 17.88
CA GLN A 420 -28.12 -10.74 17.89
C GLN A 420 -27.57 -10.20 19.21
N LEU A 421 -26.63 -10.96 19.78
CA LEU A 421 -26.04 -10.70 21.08
C LEU A 421 -24.54 -10.50 20.93
N TYR A 422 -24.02 -9.44 21.54
CA TYR A 422 -22.59 -9.15 21.58
C TYR A 422 -22.18 -8.94 23.02
N GLN A 423 -21.26 -9.76 23.53
CA GLN A 423 -20.75 -9.66 24.90
C GLN A 423 -19.33 -9.11 24.90
N GLU A 424 -19.10 -8.02 25.64
CA GLU A 424 -17.79 -7.49 25.95
C GLU A 424 -17.60 -7.41 27.47
N GLY A 425 -16.94 -8.41 28.04
CA GLY A 425 -16.79 -8.56 29.48
C GLY A 425 -18.14 -8.63 30.19
N ARG A 426 -18.52 -7.56 30.91
CA ARG A 426 -19.78 -7.45 31.65
C ARG A 426 -20.91 -6.80 30.85
N LEU A 427 -20.60 -6.23 29.70
CA LEU A 427 -21.57 -5.55 28.85
C LEU A 427 -22.15 -6.55 27.85
N LEU A 428 -23.47 -6.70 27.87
CA LEU A 428 -24.23 -7.42 26.87
C LEU A 428 -24.99 -6.42 26.00
N THR A 429 -24.73 -6.42 24.71
CA THR A 429 -25.50 -5.68 23.71
C THR A 429 -26.53 -6.60 23.07
N VAL A 430 -27.77 -6.13 22.97
CA VAL A 430 -28.87 -6.82 22.29
C VAL A 430 -29.41 -5.93 21.18
N VAL A 431 -29.45 -6.47 19.96
CA VAL A 431 -30.08 -5.86 18.78
C VAL A 431 -30.96 -6.90 18.10
N ASP A 432 -31.85 -6.45 17.21
CA ASP A 432 -32.73 -7.30 16.43
C ASP A 432 -31.94 -8.28 15.55
N SER A 433 -32.47 -9.47 15.26
CA SER A 433 -31.74 -10.46 14.44
C SER A 433 -31.47 -9.99 13.01
N ARG A 434 -32.22 -9.02 12.49
CA ARG A 434 -31.99 -8.39 11.19
C ARG A 434 -30.90 -7.31 11.24
N ALA A 435 -30.57 -6.79 12.42
CA ALA A 435 -29.47 -5.86 12.60
C ALA A 435 -28.11 -6.57 12.38
N GLY A 436 -27.00 -5.89 12.67
CA GLY A 436 -25.63 -6.37 12.52
C GLY A 436 -24.84 -5.52 11.52
N LYS A 437 -23.53 -5.35 11.76
CA LYS A 437 -22.64 -4.58 10.88
C LYS A 437 -22.75 -5.03 9.41
N LYS A 438 -22.77 -6.34 9.17
CA LYS A 438 -22.90 -6.93 7.82
C LYS A 438 -24.22 -6.56 7.15
N ASN A 439 -25.35 -6.81 7.82
CA ASN A 439 -26.67 -6.54 7.25
C ASN A 439 -26.89 -5.03 7.05
N GLY A 440 -26.43 -4.22 8.00
CA GLY A 440 -26.44 -2.77 7.90
C GLY A 440 -25.61 -2.27 6.72
N LEU A 441 -24.40 -2.80 6.53
CA LEU A 441 -23.54 -2.46 5.39
C LEU A 441 -24.21 -2.80 4.06
N MET A 442 -24.77 -4.00 3.93
CA MET A 442 -25.47 -4.44 2.72
C MET A 442 -26.69 -3.56 2.42
N THR A 443 -27.47 -3.25 3.45
CA THR A 443 -28.65 -2.37 3.33
C THR A 443 -28.23 -0.97 2.90
N LEU A 444 -27.24 -0.39 3.58
CA LEU A 444 -26.72 0.94 3.27
C LEU A 444 -26.17 1.02 1.84
N CYS A 445 -25.37 0.05 1.40
CA CYS A 445 -24.86 0.00 0.02
C CYS A 445 -26.01 -0.11 -1.01
N SER A 446 -27.04 -0.90 -0.71
CA SER A 446 -28.23 -1.00 -1.56
C SER A 446 -29.00 0.32 -1.67
N ARG A 447 -29.08 1.10 -0.58
CA ARG A 447 -29.74 2.42 -0.57
C ARG A 447 -28.96 3.44 -1.39
N LEU A 448 -27.63 3.42 -1.27
CA LEU A 448 -26.72 4.33 -1.96
C LEU A 448 -26.46 3.95 -3.43
N GLY A 449 -26.95 2.80 -3.90
CA GLY A 449 -26.64 2.31 -5.25
C GLY A 449 -25.14 2.03 -5.45
N ILE A 450 -24.45 1.59 -4.39
CA ILE A 450 -23.02 1.24 -4.42
C ILE A 450 -22.90 -0.28 -4.41
N SER A 451 -22.19 -0.83 -5.39
CA SER A 451 -21.93 -2.26 -5.44
C SER A 451 -20.98 -2.65 -4.32
N LEU A 452 -21.28 -3.75 -3.62
CA LEU A 452 -20.37 -4.31 -2.62
C LEU A 452 -18.99 -4.66 -3.21
N ARG A 453 -18.90 -4.92 -4.52
CA ARG A 453 -17.61 -5.18 -5.20
C ARG A 453 -16.72 -3.95 -5.34
N GLU A 454 -17.28 -2.75 -5.13
CA GLU A 454 -16.62 -1.46 -5.33
C GLU A 454 -16.32 -0.76 -4.01
N ILE A 455 -16.41 -1.45 -2.87
CA ILE A 455 -16.14 -0.84 -1.55
C ILE A 455 -14.92 -1.47 -0.89
N LEU A 456 -14.27 -0.68 -0.05
CA LEU A 456 -13.26 -1.14 0.90
C LEU A 456 -13.84 -1.12 2.31
N VAL A 457 -13.69 -2.22 3.06
CA VAL A 457 -14.04 -2.27 4.49
C VAL A 457 -12.77 -2.50 5.31
N VAL A 458 -12.60 -1.68 6.34
CA VAL A 458 -11.43 -1.67 7.23
C VAL A 458 -11.85 -2.02 8.66
N GLY A 459 -11.16 -2.97 9.27
CA GLY A 459 -11.45 -3.45 10.62
C GLY A 459 -10.19 -3.99 11.33
N ASN A 460 -10.35 -4.38 12.58
CA ASN A 460 -9.23 -4.84 13.43
C ASN A 460 -9.50 -6.16 14.16
N THR A 461 -10.75 -6.59 14.31
CA THR A 461 -11.10 -7.82 15.04
C THR A 461 -11.88 -8.81 14.19
N MET A 462 -11.97 -10.07 14.61
CA MET A 462 -12.81 -11.07 13.95
C MET A 462 -14.31 -10.73 13.98
N HIS A 463 -14.76 -9.82 14.85
CA HIS A 463 -16.13 -9.29 14.81
C HIS A 463 -16.43 -8.49 13.54
N ASP A 464 -15.41 -7.95 12.87
CA ASP A 464 -15.55 -7.21 11.62
C ASP A 464 -15.58 -8.13 10.38
N TRP A 465 -15.09 -9.37 10.50
CA TRP A 465 -15.00 -10.29 9.37
C TRP A 465 -16.33 -10.49 8.63
N PRO A 466 -17.50 -10.67 9.29
CA PRO A 466 -18.76 -10.80 8.59
C PRO A 466 -19.06 -9.65 7.62
N MET A 467 -18.75 -8.40 7.97
CA MET A 467 -18.94 -7.24 7.07
C MET A 467 -17.82 -7.12 6.03
N MET A 468 -16.58 -7.46 6.39
CA MET A 468 -15.44 -7.44 5.47
C MET A 468 -15.55 -8.51 4.39
N SER A 469 -16.13 -9.67 4.71
CA SER A 469 -16.26 -10.83 3.82
C SER A 469 -17.20 -10.60 2.63
N VAL A 470 -18.08 -9.61 2.69
CA VAL A 470 -19.01 -9.27 1.60
C VAL A 470 -18.49 -8.14 0.71
N ALA A 471 -17.45 -7.42 1.14
CA ALA A 471 -16.86 -6.32 0.39
C ALA A 471 -15.94 -6.84 -0.72
N GLY A 472 -15.82 -6.07 -1.80
CA GLY A 472 -14.89 -6.33 -2.90
C GLY A 472 -13.45 -6.26 -2.43
N TYR A 473 -13.18 -5.40 -1.45
CA TYR A 473 -11.89 -5.26 -0.80
C TYR A 473 -12.03 -5.24 0.73
N SER A 474 -11.17 -5.99 1.40
CA SER A 474 -11.08 -6.07 2.86
C SER A 474 -9.68 -5.72 3.32
N CYS A 475 -9.59 -4.89 4.37
CA CYS A 475 -8.32 -4.46 4.94
C CYS A 475 -8.32 -4.61 6.46
N ALA A 476 -7.37 -5.40 6.96
CA ALA A 476 -7.05 -5.43 8.38
C ALA A 476 -6.00 -4.36 8.69
N VAL A 477 -6.12 -3.67 9.82
CA VAL A 477 -5.04 -2.79 10.31
C VAL A 477 -3.81 -3.60 10.77
N MET A 478 -2.65 -2.96 10.88
CA MET A 478 -1.38 -3.68 11.15
C MET A 478 -1.35 -4.37 12.51
N ASP A 479 -2.08 -3.86 13.49
CA ASP A 479 -2.22 -4.39 14.85
C ASP A 479 -3.49 -5.23 15.04
N ALA A 480 -4.23 -5.51 13.97
CA ALA A 480 -5.39 -6.37 13.98
C ALA A 480 -5.08 -7.80 14.45
N GLU A 481 -6.13 -8.55 14.80
CA GLU A 481 -6.03 -9.97 15.11
C GLU A 481 -5.41 -10.76 13.96
N GLU A 482 -4.52 -11.71 14.29
CA GLU A 482 -3.78 -12.49 13.28
C GLU A 482 -4.70 -13.35 12.40
N GLU A 483 -5.86 -13.77 12.90
CA GLU A 483 -6.85 -14.48 12.09
C GLU A 483 -7.49 -13.56 11.05
N LEU A 484 -7.85 -12.32 11.43
CA LEU A 484 -8.41 -11.35 10.50
C LEU A 484 -7.41 -10.98 9.40
N LYS A 485 -6.13 -10.78 9.75
CA LYS A 485 -5.05 -10.49 8.78
C LYS A 485 -4.90 -11.59 7.73
N LYS A 486 -5.07 -12.86 8.11
CA LYS A 486 -4.98 -14.00 7.18
C LYS A 486 -6.15 -14.04 6.20
N LEU A 487 -7.33 -13.61 6.64
CA LEU A 487 -8.55 -13.58 5.83
C LEU A 487 -8.65 -12.33 4.95
N SER A 488 -8.02 -11.23 5.36
CA SER A 488 -8.10 -9.94 4.66
C SER A 488 -7.27 -9.89 3.38
N GLY A 489 -7.77 -9.17 2.37
CA GLY A 489 -7.05 -8.93 1.13
C GLY A 489 -5.84 -8.02 1.30
N TYR A 490 -5.94 -7.06 2.22
CA TYR A 490 -4.92 -6.06 2.54
C TYR A 490 -4.63 -6.03 4.03
N ILE A 491 -3.39 -5.67 4.37
CA ILE A 491 -2.96 -5.37 5.73
C ILE A 491 -2.29 -4.00 5.70
N LEU A 492 -3.05 -2.96 6.05
CA LEU A 492 -2.66 -1.56 5.93
C LEU A 492 -3.27 -0.76 7.08
N ASN A 493 -2.52 0.21 7.59
CA ASN A 493 -3.13 1.24 8.42
C ASN A 493 -3.94 2.22 7.55
N PRO A 494 -4.95 2.90 8.12
CA PRO A 494 -5.81 3.81 7.36
C PRO A 494 -5.05 4.90 6.59
N ASP A 495 -3.91 5.36 7.12
CA ASP A 495 -3.09 6.39 6.50
C ASP A 495 -2.36 5.95 5.22
N SER A 496 -2.30 4.64 4.96
CA SER A 496 -1.72 4.09 3.73
C SER A 496 -2.76 3.74 2.66
N ILE A 497 -4.06 3.83 2.96
CA ILE A 497 -5.12 3.52 1.99
C ILE A 497 -4.97 4.33 0.69
N PRO A 498 -4.71 5.67 0.72
CA PRO A 498 -4.55 6.46 -0.50
C PRO A 498 -3.41 6.02 -1.43
N VAL A 499 -2.46 5.23 -0.91
CA VAL A 499 -1.37 4.69 -1.71
C VAL A 499 -1.81 3.51 -2.58
N PHE A 500 -2.69 2.65 -2.04
CA PHE A 500 -3.06 1.36 -2.64
C PHE A 500 -4.43 1.36 -3.31
N PHE A 501 -5.23 2.40 -3.08
CA PHE A 501 -6.55 2.56 -3.65
C PHE A 501 -6.62 3.86 -4.45
N ASP A 502 -7.41 3.83 -5.51
CA ASP A 502 -7.73 5.00 -6.32
C ASP A 502 -8.85 5.74 -5.59
N ILE A 503 -8.44 6.76 -4.83
CA ILE A 503 -9.27 7.52 -3.90
C ILE A 503 -9.79 8.79 -4.56
#